data_AF-A0A5N0YYM9-F1
#
_entry.id   AF-A0A5N0YYM9-F1
#
_cell.length_a   1.000
_cell.length_b   1.000
_cell.length_c   1.000
_cell.angle_alpha   90.00
_cell.angle_beta   90.00
_cell.angle_gamma   90.00
#
_symmetry.space_group_name_H-M   'P 1'
#
loop_
_entity.id
_entity.type
_entity.pdbx_description
1 polymer ?
#
loop_
_entity_poly.entity_id
_entity_poly.type
_entity_poly.pdbx_seq_one_letter_code
_entity_poly.pdbx_strand_id
1 'polypeptide(L)'
;MKNLTKLWGTLVTLLIVGAASWYGLDPSTHDTSQNQVSENTKITDSSIGHRSSALPTKADLKPVGTNSGPQESGPATFTNSELKDTSEGWISYDPLDHLKRPTGAEALLKKAMINTGTSANRKIRPPGFISGPKYDHSRGHLIAKQFGGSGDDPKNLVTLYQYPVNDPYMNYYELKIRHALNKGETIRYRVIPQYSGQELIPEIIILEAKGLASNTTIDFKVVIPNKK
;
A
#
# COMPACT_ATOMS: atom_id res chain seq x y z
N MET A 1 54.91 16.43 -31.08
CA MET A 1 55.60 15.14 -30.85
C MET A 1 54.63 14.30 -30.01
N LYS A 2 53.76 13.49 -30.65
CA LYS A 2 53.85 12.01 -30.80
C LYS A 2 53.92 11.29 -29.43
N ASN A 3 53.07 10.34 -29.01
CA ASN A 3 52.02 9.54 -29.64
C ASN A 3 51.13 8.83 -28.57
N LEU A 4 49.90 8.48 -28.98
CA LEU A 4 49.01 7.43 -28.44
C LEU A 4 49.66 6.04 -28.33
N THR A 5 49.10 5.15 -27.49
CA THR A 5 48.54 3.84 -27.92
C THR A 5 47.54 3.24 -26.90
N LYS A 6 46.47 2.66 -27.45
CA LYS A 6 45.44 1.79 -26.84
C LYS A 6 45.87 0.31 -26.87
N LEU A 7 45.28 -0.54 -26.03
CA LEU A 7 45.04 -2.00 -26.20
C LEU A 7 43.84 -2.35 -25.28
N TRP A 8 42.63 -2.68 -25.75
CA TRP A 8 42.08 -3.87 -26.44
C TRP A 8 42.00 -5.16 -25.60
N GLY A 9 40.77 -5.68 -25.45
CA GLY A 9 40.42 -6.98 -24.85
C GLY A 9 38.91 -7.24 -24.87
N THR A 10 38.43 -7.87 -25.95
CA THR A 10 37.08 -8.39 -26.31
C THR A 10 36.53 -9.44 -25.31
N LEU A 11 35.28 -9.44 -24.85
CA LEU A 11 33.98 -9.85 -25.45
C LEU A 11 33.85 -11.36 -25.82
N VAL A 12 33.01 -12.10 -25.08
CA VAL A 12 32.26 -13.28 -25.57
C VAL A 12 30.87 -13.30 -24.94
N THR A 13 29.87 -13.17 -25.80
CA THR A 13 28.43 -13.43 -25.59
C THR A 13 28.11 -14.92 -25.75
N LEU A 14 27.13 -15.44 -25.00
CA LEU A 14 26.42 -16.66 -25.39
C LEU A 14 24.94 -16.59 -24.99
N LEU A 15 24.13 -16.34 -26.02
CA LEU A 15 22.70 -16.59 -26.12
C LEU A 15 22.52 -18.02 -26.63
N ILE A 16 21.69 -18.83 -25.99
CA ILE A 16 21.13 -20.05 -26.61
C ILE A 16 19.62 -20.02 -26.40
N VAL A 17 18.93 -19.85 -27.53
CA VAL A 17 17.51 -20.19 -27.75
C VAL A 17 17.49 -21.60 -28.34
N GLY A 18 16.55 -22.43 -27.92
CA GLY A 18 16.29 -23.73 -28.54
C GLY A 18 14.88 -24.21 -28.26
N ALA A 19 13.96 -23.95 -29.20
CA ALA A 19 12.71 -24.66 -29.35
C ALA A 19 12.93 -25.89 -30.24
N ALA A 20 12.36 -27.03 -29.89
CA ALA A 20 12.20 -28.16 -30.80
C ALA A 20 10.97 -28.98 -30.41
N SER A 21 10.02 -29.05 -31.33
CA SER A 21 8.91 -30.00 -31.38
C SER A 21 9.33 -31.16 -32.28
N TRP A 22 9.10 -32.42 -31.89
CA TRP A 22 8.85 -33.50 -32.85
C TRP A 22 8.12 -34.70 -32.21
N TYR A 23 7.31 -35.32 -33.06
CA TYR A 23 6.32 -36.39 -32.91
C TYR A 23 6.84 -37.78 -32.48
N GLY A 24 5.98 -38.54 -31.78
CA GLY A 24 5.39 -39.77 -32.37
C GLY A 24 5.63 -41.14 -31.70
N LEU A 25 4.49 -41.80 -31.38
CA LEU A 25 4.15 -43.24 -31.43
C LEU A 25 4.14 -44.10 -30.13
N ASP A 26 2.90 -44.46 -29.77
CA ASP A 26 2.34 -45.48 -28.85
C ASP A 26 2.43 -46.91 -29.49
N PRO A 27 2.17 -48.08 -28.83
CA PRO A 27 0.89 -48.39 -28.13
C PRO A 27 0.94 -49.39 -26.93
N SER A 28 0.00 -49.27 -25.98
CA SER A 28 -0.86 -50.42 -25.56
C SER A 28 -2.03 -50.02 -24.63
N THR A 29 -3.23 -49.97 -25.21
CA THR A 29 -4.54 -50.46 -24.73
C THR A 29 -4.86 -50.53 -23.23
N HIS A 30 -5.90 -49.79 -22.79
CA HIS A 30 -7.20 -50.38 -22.41
C HIS A 30 -8.30 -49.32 -22.21
N ASP A 31 -9.29 -49.42 -23.11
CA ASP A 31 -10.74 -49.16 -23.05
C ASP A 31 -11.40 -48.60 -21.77
N THR A 32 -12.27 -47.57 -21.92
CA THR A 32 -13.75 -47.68 -21.79
C THR A 32 -14.45 -46.34 -21.45
N SER A 33 -15.25 -45.90 -22.43
CA SER A 33 -16.56 -45.22 -22.36
C SER A 33 -16.72 -43.72 -22.07
N GLN A 34 -17.43 -43.10 -23.01
CA GLN A 34 -18.08 -41.80 -22.97
C GLN A 34 -19.38 -41.83 -22.15
N ASN A 35 -19.78 -40.69 -21.56
CA ASN A 35 -20.99 -39.96 -21.97
C ASN A 35 -21.29 -38.68 -21.16
N GLN A 36 -21.47 -37.59 -21.92
CA GLN A 36 -22.62 -36.67 -21.95
C GLN A 36 -23.03 -35.87 -20.68
N VAL A 37 -22.81 -34.56 -20.84
CA VAL A 37 -23.59 -33.37 -20.43
C VAL A 37 -25.00 -33.59 -19.85
N SER A 38 -25.30 -32.86 -18.77
CA SER A 38 -26.63 -32.29 -18.52
C SER A 38 -26.52 -30.92 -17.85
N GLU A 39 -27.05 -29.89 -18.52
CA GLU A 39 -27.56 -28.65 -17.91
C GLU A 39 -28.62 -29.02 -16.87
N ASN A 40 -28.89 -28.33 -15.76
CA ASN A 40 -29.08 -26.90 -15.56
C ASN A 40 -29.25 -26.69 -14.04
N THR A 41 -28.67 -25.65 -13.43
CA THR A 41 -29.32 -24.80 -12.40
C THR A 41 -28.36 -23.67 -12.03
N LYS A 42 -28.71 -22.48 -12.49
CA LYS A 42 -28.12 -21.19 -12.16
C LYS A 42 -28.82 -20.65 -10.91
N ILE A 43 -28.16 -20.62 -9.75
CA ILE A 43 -28.34 -19.53 -8.76
C ILE A 43 -26.97 -19.18 -8.15
N THR A 44 -26.73 -17.88 -8.18
CA THR A 44 -25.54 -17.10 -7.87
C THR A 44 -25.29 -16.95 -6.37
N ASP A 45 -24.06 -17.20 -5.93
CA ASP A 45 -23.41 -16.40 -4.88
C ASP A 45 -21.91 -16.29 -5.20
N SER A 46 -21.58 -15.28 -5.99
CA SER A 46 -20.22 -14.86 -6.31
C SER A 46 -19.88 -13.58 -5.55
N SER A 47 -19.93 -13.64 -4.22
CA SER A 47 -19.52 -12.54 -3.33
C SER A 47 -18.01 -12.50 -3.03
N ILE A 48 -17.20 -13.38 -3.62
CA ILE A 48 -15.73 -13.25 -3.59
C ILE A 48 -15.26 -12.79 -4.97
N GLY A 49 -15.52 -11.51 -5.25
CA GLY A 49 -15.08 -10.85 -6.47
C GLY A 49 -13.56 -10.78 -6.53
N HIS A 50 -13.00 -11.48 -7.51
CA HIS A 50 -11.69 -11.25 -8.10
C HIS A 50 -11.48 -9.73 -8.26
N ARG A 51 -10.60 -9.12 -7.47
CA ARG A 51 -10.33 -7.68 -7.60
C ARG A 51 -9.55 -7.45 -8.90
N SER A 52 -10.25 -6.84 -9.86
CA SER A 52 -9.64 -6.15 -11.00
C SER A 52 -8.50 -5.24 -10.50
N SER A 53 -7.41 -5.16 -11.25
CA SER A 53 -6.23 -4.30 -11.04
C SER A 53 -6.53 -2.80 -11.16
N ALA A 54 -7.78 -2.38 -10.95
CA ALA A 54 -8.23 -1.02 -11.03
C ALA A 54 -7.91 -0.26 -9.74
N LEU A 55 -7.55 1.02 -9.88
CA LEU A 55 -7.36 1.92 -8.73
C LEU A 55 -8.68 2.05 -7.96
N PRO A 56 -8.66 2.07 -6.61
CA PRO A 56 -9.86 2.30 -5.82
C PRO A 56 -10.52 3.63 -6.20
N THR A 57 -11.83 3.61 -6.24
CA THR A 57 -12.70 4.73 -6.55
C THR A 57 -13.45 5.18 -5.31
N LYS A 58 -14.15 6.32 -5.39
CA LYS A 58 -15.00 6.79 -4.28
C LYS A 58 -16.12 5.78 -3.94
N ALA A 59 -16.58 4.98 -4.89
CA ALA A 59 -17.59 3.94 -4.65
C ALA A 59 -17.06 2.79 -3.77
N ASP A 60 -15.74 2.59 -3.74
CA ASP A 60 -15.08 1.58 -2.91
C ASP A 60 -14.98 2.00 -1.44
N LEU A 61 -15.26 3.27 -1.13
CA LEU A 61 -15.26 3.81 0.23
C LEU A 61 -16.58 3.59 1.00
N LYS A 62 -17.55 2.88 0.39
CA LYS A 62 -18.85 2.59 1.02
C LYS A 62 -18.67 1.80 2.33
N PRO A 63 -19.61 1.93 3.29
CA PRO A 63 -19.61 1.13 4.52
C PRO A 63 -19.52 -0.38 4.24
N VAL A 64 -18.84 -1.10 5.13
CA VAL A 64 -18.72 -2.56 5.10
C VAL A 64 -18.95 -3.09 6.51
N GLY A 65 -19.93 -3.98 6.67
CA GLY A 65 -20.26 -4.54 7.98
C GLY A 65 -20.58 -3.44 9.00
N THR A 66 -19.82 -3.39 10.09
CA THR A 66 -19.95 -2.35 11.14
C THR A 66 -19.02 -1.15 10.92
N ASN A 67 -18.19 -1.20 9.89
CA ASN A 67 -17.34 -0.09 9.49
C ASN A 67 -18.14 0.91 8.65
N SER A 68 -18.24 2.16 9.12
CA SER A 68 -18.97 3.24 8.44
C SER A 68 -18.26 3.79 7.21
N GLY A 69 -17.06 3.32 6.90
CA GLY A 69 -16.21 3.87 5.87
C GLY A 69 -15.47 5.14 6.32
N PRO A 70 -14.57 5.68 5.46
CA PRO A 70 -13.86 6.92 5.71
C PRO A 70 -14.79 8.13 5.81
N GLN A 71 -14.53 8.99 6.79
CA GLN A 71 -15.29 10.21 7.04
C GLN A 71 -14.40 11.42 6.80
N GLU A 72 -14.59 12.10 5.67
CA GLU A 72 -13.91 13.37 5.42
C GLU A 72 -14.47 14.45 6.35
N SER A 73 -13.58 15.07 7.12
CA SER A 73 -13.88 16.07 8.16
C SER A 73 -13.56 17.51 7.74
N GLY A 74 -13.30 17.72 6.45
CA GLY A 74 -12.96 19.03 5.86
C GLY A 74 -11.49 19.15 5.47
N PRO A 75 -10.97 20.38 5.33
CA PRO A 75 -9.57 20.63 4.97
C PRO A 75 -8.60 20.22 6.07
N ALA A 76 -7.32 20.11 5.71
CA ALA A 76 -6.24 19.91 6.66
C ALA A 76 -6.06 21.12 7.60
N THR A 77 -5.64 20.84 8.82
CA THR A 77 -5.53 21.79 9.95
C THR A 77 -4.10 22.18 10.29
N PHE A 78 -3.15 21.98 9.37
CA PHE A 78 -1.75 22.40 9.54
C PHE A 78 -1.64 23.91 9.73
N THR A 79 -0.79 24.33 10.68
CA THR A 79 -0.40 25.74 10.82
C THR A 79 0.49 26.17 9.66
N ASN A 80 0.57 27.48 9.41
CA ASN A 80 1.49 28.05 8.43
C ASN A 80 2.97 27.65 8.70
N SER A 81 3.32 27.39 9.96
CA SER A 81 4.68 26.96 10.30
C SER A 81 4.99 25.55 9.80
N GLU A 82 4.00 24.67 9.79
CA GLU A 82 4.13 23.27 9.38
C GLU A 82 4.05 23.09 7.86
N LEU A 83 3.57 24.12 7.16
CA LEU A 83 3.50 24.19 5.70
C LEU A 83 4.74 24.81 5.06
N LYS A 84 5.78 25.10 5.86
CA LYS A 84 7.05 25.58 5.32
C LYS A 84 7.70 24.49 4.46
N ASP A 85 8.01 24.85 3.23
CA ASP A 85 8.78 23.98 2.35
C ASP A 85 10.24 23.90 2.80
N THR A 86 10.87 22.76 2.57
CA THR A 86 12.30 22.52 2.74
C THR A 86 12.88 22.02 1.42
N SER A 87 14.20 22.14 1.21
CA SER A 87 14.82 21.68 -0.04
C SER A 87 14.60 20.18 -0.25
N GLU A 88 14.79 19.40 0.82
CA GLU A 88 14.57 17.96 0.84
C GLU A 88 13.24 17.60 1.50
N GLY A 89 12.68 16.46 1.11
CA GLY A 89 11.55 15.86 1.81
C GLY A 89 12.01 15.16 3.09
N TRP A 90 11.10 14.92 4.01
CA TRP A 90 11.41 14.28 5.28
C TRP A 90 10.26 13.39 5.76
N ILE A 91 10.62 12.42 6.60
CA ILE A 91 9.69 11.56 7.35
C ILE A 91 10.13 11.59 8.81
N SER A 92 9.18 11.78 9.72
CA SER A 92 9.37 11.67 11.16
C SER A 92 8.34 10.70 11.72
N TYR A 93 8.77 9.86 12.66
CA TYR A 93 7.90 8.96 13.40
C TYR A 93 7.92 9.33 14.87
N ASP A 94 6.74 9.51 15.44
CA ASP A 94 6.59 9.83 16.85
C ASP A 94 7.03 8.66 17.73
N PRO A 95 7.49 8.92 18.97
CA PRO A 95 7.85 7.87 19.90
C PRO A 95 6.69 6.90 20.15
N LEU A 96 7.02 5.61 20.28
CA LEU A 96 6.04 4.64 20.77
C LEU A 96 5.57 5.04 22.18
N ASP A 97 4.31 4.82 22.49
CA ASP A 97 3.81 5.03 23.85
C ASP A 97 4.26 3.93 24.83
N HIS A 98 3.77 3.99 26.07
CA HIS A 98 4.11 3.04 27.13
C HIS A 98 3.68 1.59 26.82
N LEU A 99 2.67 1.39 25.95
CA LEU A 99 2.23 0.09 25.46
C LEU A 99 2.94 -0.34 24.16
N LYS A 100 3.97 0.41 23.77
CA LYS A 100 4.76 0.21 22.53
C LYS A 100 3.93 0.44 21.26
N ARG A 101 2.88 1.26 21.32
CA ARG A 101 2.00 1.58 20.20
C ARG A 101 2.55 2.75 19.38
N PRO A 102 2.53 2.70 18.04
CA PRO A 102 2.76 3.86 17.19
C PRO A 102 1.76 4.98 17.50
N THR A 103 2.25 6.20 17.64
CA THR A 103 1.43 7.35 18.06
C THR A 103 1.20 8.37 16.96
N GLY A 104 2.07 8.38 15.95
CA GLY A 104 1.93 9.27 14.81
C GLY A 104 3.11 9.19 13.86
N ALA A 105 2.87 9.66 12.64
CA ALA A 105 3.90 9.87 11.65
C ALA A 105 3.61 11.13 10.84
N GLU A 106 4.68 11.83 10.49
CA GLU A 106 4.62 13.07 9.74
C GLU A 106 5.60 13.04 8.58
N ALA A 107 5.26 13.74 7.51
CA ALA A 107 6.15 13.88 6.38
C ALA A 107 5.92 15.19 5.62
N LEU A 108 6.99 15.69 5.01
CA LEU A 108 6.92 16.58 3.85
C LEU A 108 7.31 15.75 2.63
N LEU A 109 6.28 15.31 1.90
CA LEU A 109 6.42 14.41 0.78
C LEU A 109 6.79 15.18 -0.48
N LYS A 110 7.81 14.69 -1.17
CA LYS A 110 8.26 15.19 -2.46
C LYS A 110 8.32 14.06 -3.49
N LYS A 111 8.34 14.44 -4.77
CA LYS A 111 8.43 13.50 -5.89
C LYS A 111 9.63 12.55 -5.79
N ALA A 112 10.76 13.03 -5.29
CA ALA A 112 11.98 12.22 -5.14
C ALA A 112 11.83 11.06 -4.13
N MET A 113 10.87 11.12 -3.21
CA MET A 113 10.65 10.08 -2.19
C MET A 113 9.82 8.90 -2.70
N ILE A 114 9.22 9.03 -3.88
CA ILE A 114 8.39 7.98 -4.46
C ILE A 114 9.19 6.68 -4.61
N ASN A 115 8.61 5.57 -4.15
CA ASN A 115 9.18 4.21 -4.24
C ASN A 115 10.55 4.04 -3.52
N THR A 116 10.86 4.88 -2.54
CA THR A 116 12.11 4.76 -1.76
C THR A 116 11.96 3.97 -0.45
N GLY A 117 10.73 3.63 -0.06
CA GLY A 117 10.44 2.93 1.19
C GLY A 117 10.61 1.41 1.12
N THR A 118 10.51 0.74 2.26
CA THR A 118 10.69 -0.71 2.37
C THR A 118 9.37 -1.44 2.63
N SER A 119 9.33 -2.75 2.37
CA SER A 119 8.15 -3.55 2.68
C SER A 119 8.06 -3.81 4.19
N ALA A 120 6.84 -3.91 4.73
CA ALA A 120 6.64 -4.21 6.15
C ALA A 120 7.40 -5.48 6.55
N ASN A 121 8.33 -5.34 7.48
CA ASN A 121 9.17 -6.44 7.93
C ASN A 121 8.31 -7.48 8.63
N ARG A 122 8.32 -8.70 8.08
CA ARG A 122 7.53 -9.83 8.59
C ARG A 122 7.96 -10.30 9.97
N LYS A 123 9.07 -9.82 10.54
CA LYS A 123 9.47 -10.08 11.92
C LYS A 123 8.82 -9.12 12.91
N ILE A 124 8.48 -7.90 12.48
CA ILE A 124 7.80 -6.92 13.34
C ILE A 124 6.34 -7.35 13.52
N ARG A 125 5.90 -7.35 14.77
CA ARG A 125 4.50 -7.57 15.18
C ARG A 125 4.05 -6.29 15.86
N PRO A 126 3.33 -5.39 15.16
CA PRO A 126 2.79 -4.23 15.83
C PRO A 126 1.84 -4.65 16.96
N PRO A 127 1.61 -3.82 17.98
CA PRO A 127 0.73 -4.18 19.08
C PRO A 127 -0.65 -4.63 18.58
N GLY A 128 -1.17 -5.71 19.19
CA GLY A 128 -2.44 -6.34 18.80
C GLY A 128 -2.39 -7.17 17.51
N PHE A 129 -1.25 -7.28 16.83
CA PHE A 129 -1.16 -8.06 15.60
C PHE A 129 -1.28 -9.57 15.87
N ILE A 130 -2.17 -10.24 15.15
CA ILE A 130 -2.32 -11.69 15.17
C ILE A 130 -2.23 -12.21 13.73
N SER A 131 -1.35 -13.18 13.51
CA SER A 131 -1.19 -13.79 12.19
C SER A 131 -2.37 -14.71 11.86
N GLY A 132 -2.77 -14.72 10.60
CA GLY A 132 -3.68 -15.72 10.05
C GLY A 132 -4.92 -15.11 9.40
N PRO A 133 -5.50 -15.77 8.38
CA PRO A 133 -6.58 -15.22 7.58
C PRO A 133 -7.85 -14.94 8.39
N LYS A 134 -8.07 -15.66 9.51
CA LYS A 134 -9.21 -15.44 10.40
C LYS A 134 -9.23 -14.03 11.01
N TYR A 135 -8.06 -13.49 11.35
CA TYR A 135 -7.93 -12.18 12.00
C TYR A 135 -7.96 -11.04 10.99
N ASP A 136 -7.52 -11.31 9.76
CA ASP A 136 -7.46 -10.31 8.69
C ASP A 136 -6.61 -9.08 9.08
N HIS A 137 -5.56 -9.28 9.86
CA HIS A 137 -4.66 -8.19 10.27
C HIS A 137 -3.56 -7.97 9.24
N SER A 138 -3.26 -6.70 8.98
CA SER A 138 -2.12 -6.24 8.19
C SER A 138 -1.13 -5.46 9.06
N ARG A 139 0.11 -5.34 8.58
CA ARG A 139 1.12 -4.42 9.12
C ARG A 139 0.99 -3.11 8.34
N GLY A 140 0.00 -2.31 8.71
CA GLY A 140 -0.30 -1.04 8.08
C GLY A 140 0.85 -0.07 8.29
N HIS A 141 1.33 0.55 7.22
CA HIS A 141 2.28 1.64 7.35
C HIS A 141 1.54 2.92 7.73
N LEU A 142 2.11 3.76 8.59
CA LEU A 142 1.61 5.13 8.79
C LEU A 142 2.01 6.01 7.60
N ILE A 143 3.30 6.02 7.26
CA ILE A 143 3.78 6.55 5.97
C ILE A 143 4.01 5.37 5.04
N ALA A 144 3.23 5.29 3.97
CA ALA A 144 3.27 4.19 3.03
C ALA A 144 4.65 4.00 2.40
N LYS A 145 5.00 2.75 2.05
CA LYS A 145 6.26 2.42 1.36
C LYS A 145 6.47 3.25 0.10
N GLN A 146 5.38 3.56 -0.61
CA GLN A 146 5.40 4.30 -1.86
C GLN A 146 5.85 5.76 -1.67
N PHE A 147 5.90 6.25 -0.44
CA PHE A 147 6.33 7.60 -0.06
C PHE A 147 7.68 7.64 0.66
N GLY A 148 8.41 6.52 0.74
CA GLY A 148 9.67 6.44 1.49
C GLY A 148 9.54 5.86 2.90
N GLY A 149 8.34 5.45 3.30
CA GLY A 149 8.14 4.88 4.63
C GLY A 149 8.92 3.59 4.87
N SER A 150 9.54 3.49 6.05
CA SER A 150 10.26 2.30 6.49
C SER A 150 9.29 1.21 6.93
N GLY A 151 9.47 0.01 6.40
CA GLY A 151 8.84 -1.21 6.91
C GLY A 151 9.64 -1.89 8.02
N ASP A 152 10.81 -1.35 8.38
CA ASP A 152 11.70 -1.89 9.41
C ASP A 152 11.68 -1.08 10.72
N ASP A 153 11.03 0.10 10.73
CA ASP A 153 10.83 0.88 11.95
C ASP A 153 9.48 0.52 12.60
N PRO A 154 9.45 -0.04 13.83
CA PRO A 154 8.21 -0.36 14.52
C PRO A 154 7.31 0.87 14.78
N LYS A 155 7.85 2.09 14.79
CA LYS A 155 7.05 3.33 14.91
C LYS A 155 6.20 3.61 13.67
N ASN A 156 6.51 3.00 12.53
CA ASN A 156 5.75 3.18 11.30
C ASN A 156 4.74 2.06 11.03
N LEU A 157 4.72 1.00 11.83
CA LEU A 157 3.85 -0.16 11.58
C LEU A 157 2.78 -0.27 12.66
N VAL A 158 1.51 -0.27 12.25
CA VAL A 158 0.35 -0.42 13.13
C VAL A 158 -0.50 -1.61 12.68
N THR A 159 -1.25 -2.21 13.61
CA THR A 159 -2.20 -3.28 13.27
C THR A 159 -3.45 -2.66 12.64
N LEU A 160 -3.71 -2.98 11.37
CA LEU A 160 -4.94 -2.60 10.68
C LEU A 160 -5.71 -3.84 10.26
N TYR A 161 -7.03 -3.72 10.09
CA TYR A 161 -7.76 -4.70 9.29
C TYR A 161 -7.39 -4.57 7.81
N GLN A 162 -7.09 -5.69 7.15
CA GLN A 162 -6.66 -5.70 5.77
C GLN A 162 -7.79 -5.20 4.86
N TYR A 163 -8.98 -5.78 4.98
CA TYR A 163 -10.19 -5.30 4.32
C TYR A 163 -11.23 -4.83 5.35
N PRO A 164 -11.84 -3.65 5.19
CA PRO A 164 -11.64 -2.65 4.11
C PRO A 164 -10.58 -1.57 4.43
N VAL A 165 -9.96 -1.62 5.61
CA VAL A 165 -9.27 -0.45 6.19
C VAL A 165 -7.94 -0.16 5.48
N ASN A 166 -7.03 -1.13 5.44
CA ASN A 166 -5.77 -0.97 4.71
C ASN A 166 -6.03 -0.82 3.20
N ASP A 167 -6.93 -1.64 2.65
CA ASP A 167 -7.43 -1.50 1.29
C ASP A 167 -8.93 -1.83 1.21
N PRO A 168 -9.78 -0.98 0.60
CA PRO A 168 -9.43 0.18 -0.23
C PRO A 168 -9.30 1.52 0.51
N TYR A 169 -9.68 1.61 1.78
CA TYR A 169 -9.90 2.91 2.43
C TYR A 169 -8.65 3.78 2.53
N MET A 170 -7.58 3.31 3.18
CA MET A 170 -6.33 4.08 3.25
C MET A 170 -5.68 4.24 1.86
N ASN A 171 -5.62 3.15 1.09
CA ASN A 171 -5.01 3.13 -0.24
C ASN A 171 -5.62 4.19 -1.19
N TYR A 172 -6.93 4.46 -1.12
CA TYR A 172 -7.57 5.52 -1.90
C TYR A 172 -6.95 6.90 -1.66
N TYR A 173 -6.78 7.30 -0.39
CA TYR A 173 -6.20 8.60 -0.03
C TYR A 173 -4.71 8.67 -0.36
N GLU A 174 -3.98 7.58 -0.15
CA GLU A 174 -2.58 7.48 -0.56
C GLU A 174 -2.43 7.65 -2.08
N LEU A 175 -3.29 7.03 -2.89
CA LEU A 175 -3.22 7.16 -4.34
C LEU A 175 -3.56 8.58 -4.82
N LYS A 176 -4.45 9.32 -4.12
CA LYS A 176 -4.65 10.75 -4.38
C LYS A 176 -3.36 11.56 -4.17
N ILE A 177 -2.68 11.32 -3.05
CA ILE A 177 -1.38 11.96 -2.74
C ILE A 177 -0.33 11.56 -3.78
N ARG A 178 -0.24 10.27 -4.12
CA ARG A 178 0.69 9.73 -5.12
C ARG A 178 0.54 10.41 -6.46
N HIS A 179 -0.69 10.69 -6.89
CA HIS A 179 -0.98 11.40 -8.14
C HIS A 179 -0.50 12.86 -8.10
N ALA A 180 -0.72 13.57 -6.99
CA ALA A 180 -0.22 14.93 -6.81
C ALA A 180 1.32 14.98 -6.81
N LEU A 181 1.98 14.05 -6.11
CA LEU A 181 3.44 13.94 -6.12
C LEU A 181 4.01 13.65 -7.52
N ASN A 182 3.32 12.83 -8.34
CA ASN A 182 3.73 12.59 -9.73
C ASN A 182 3.75 13.87 -10.57
N LYS A 183 2.83 14.80 -10.30
CA LYS A 183 2.74 16.13 -10.93
C LYS A 183 3.76 17.14 -10.39
N GLY A 184 4.57 16.74 -9.39
CA GLY A 184 5.61 17.58 -8.81
C GLY A 184 5.13 18.42 -7.62
N GLU A 185 3.93 18.18 -7.09
CA GLU A 185 3.50 18.83 -5.86
C GLU A 185 4.37 18.41 -4.66
N THR A 186 4.51 19.32 -3.69
CA THR A 186 5.02 19.01 -2.35
C THR A 186 3.83 18.91 -1.42
N ILE A 187 3.71 17.82 -0.66
CA ILE A 187 2.55 17.52 0.18
C ILE A 187 2.99 17.40 1.64
N ARG A 188 2.44 18.24 2.51
CA ARG A 188 2.50 18.03 3.96
C ARG A 188 1.51 16.92 4.33
N TYR A 189 2.00 15.88 5.00
CA TYR A 189 1.21 14.70 5.34
C TYR A 189 1.39 14.30 6.80
N ARG A 190 0.31 13.89 7.46
CA ARG A 190 0.28 13.39 8.84
C ARG A 190 -0.69 12.22 8.96
N VAL A 191 -0.28 11.20 9.71
CA VAL A 191 -1.09 10.04 10.04
C VAL A 191 -1.06 9.82 11.55
N ILE A 192 -2.25 9.73 12.17
CA ILE A 192 -2.41 9.59 13.62
C ILE A 192 -3.31 8.39 13.92
N PRO A 193 -2.77 7.30 14.48
CA PRO A 193 -3.57 6.27 15.11
C PRO A 193 -4.15 6.78 16.43
N GLN A 194 -5.45 6.60 16.65
CA GLN A 194 -6.08 6.90 17.93
C GLN A 194 -6.61 5.62 18.56
N TYR A 195 -6.25 5.40 19.82
CA TYR A 195 -6.58 4.20 20.59
C TYR A 195 -7.63 4.51 21.65
N SER A 196 -8.45 3.52 21.97
CA SER A 196 -9.37 3.57 23.10
C SER A 196 -8.70 2.97 24.33
N GLY A 197 -8.41 3.78 25.35
CA GLY A 197 -7.77 3.32 26.58
C GLY A 197 -6.48 2.52 26.34
N GLN A 198 -6.45 1.28 26.84
CA GLN A 198 -5.32 0.35 26.73
C GLN A 198 -5.40 -0.59 25.52
N GLU A 199 -6.37 -0.42 24.62
CA GLU A 199 -6.48 -1.25 23.42
C GLU A 199 -5.21 -1.16 22.56
N LEU A 200 -4.72 -2.31 22.10
CA LEU A 200 -3.46 -2.38 21.35
C LEU A 200 -3.63 -2.06 19.86
N ILE A 201 -4.84 -2.24 19.34
CA ILE A 201 -5.23 -1.91 17.97
C ILE A 201 -5.88 -0.52 18.02
N PRO A 202 -5.50 0.43 17.15
CA PRO A 202 -6.16 1.74 17.15
C PRO A 202 -7.61 1.57 16.73
N GLU A 203 -8.50 2.37 17.31
CA GLU A 203 -9.92 2.41 16.98
C GLU A 203 -10.14 3.12 15.63
N ILE A 204 -9.38 4.18 15.39
CA ILE A 204 -9.43 4.97 14.16
C ILE A 204 -8.02 5.35 13.70
N ILE A 205 -7.89 5.61 12.40
CA ILE A 205 -6.72 6.25 11.79
C ILE A 205 -7.16 7.60 11.22
N ILE A 206 -6.46 8.66 11.57
CA ILE A 206 -6.67 10.00 11.01
C ILE A 206 -5.58 10.24 9.97
N LEU A 207 -5.98 10.58 8.74
CA LEU A 207 -5.06 11.05 7.69
C LEU A 207 -5.32 12.53 7.43
N GLU A 208 -4.25 13.31 7.33
CA GLU A 208 -4.32 14.73 7.05
C GLU A 208 -3.26 15.09 6.00
N ALA A 209 -3.69 15.71 4.89
CA ALA A 209 -2.80 16.04 3.78
C ALA A 209 -3.11 17.42 3.19
N LYS A 210 -2.06 18.20 2.91
CA LYS A 210 -2.17 19.50 2.25
C LYS A 210 -1.04 19.71 1.25
N GLY A 211 -1.36 20.06 0.01
CA GLY A 211 -0.36 20.52 -0.94
C GLY A 211 0.09 21.95 -0.64
N LEU A 212 1.37 22.24 -0.89
CA LEU A 212 1.95 23.57 -0.65
C LEU A 212 1.74 24.53 -1.84
N ALA A 213 1.39 24.00 -3.02
CA ALA A 213 1.09 24.82 -4.19
C ALA A 213 -0.27 25.51 -4.04
N SER A 214 -0.39 26.76 -4.49
CA SER A 214 -1.62 27.56 -4.40
C SER A 214 -2.81 26.96 -5.17
N ASN A 215 -2.55 26.14 -6.17
CA ASN A 215 -3.56 25.46 -6.99
C ASN A 215 -3.70 23.96 -6.67
N THR A 216 -3.20 23.51 -5.51
CA THR A 216 -3.32 22.10 -5.11
C THR A 216 -4.78 21.67 -4.98
N THR A 217 -5.06 20.41 -5.31
CA THR A 217 -6.34 19.75 -5.00
C THR A 217 -6.23 18.83 -3.79
N ILE A 218 -5.05 18.72 -3.17
CA ILE A 218 -4.83 17.98 -1.95
C ILE A 218 -5.03 18.93 -0.77
N ASP A 219 -6.21 18.85 -0.17
CA ASP A 219 -6.51 19.49 1.10
C ASP A 219 -7.61 18.69 1.80
N PHE A 220 -7.23 17.80 2.71
CA PHE A 220 -8.21 16.98 3.42
C PHE A 220 -7.72 16.53 4.79
N LYS A 221 -8.69 16.31 5.67
CA LYS A 221 -8.58 15.51 6.88
C LYS A 221 -9.66 14.43 6.87
N VAL A 222 -9.26 13.18 7.02
CA VAL A 222 -10.19 12.03 7.01
C VAL A 222 -9.97 11.15 8.24
N VAL A 223 -11.08 10.67 8.80
CA VAL A 223 -11.10 9.68 9.88
C VAL A 223 -11.52 8.33 9.28
N ILE A 224 -10.72 7.29 9.51
CA ILE A 224 -10.96 5.94 9.00
C ILE A 224 -11.15 5.01 10.20
N PRO A 225 -12.35 4.46 10.43
CA PRO A 225 -12.54 3.45 11.47
C PRO A 225 -11.72 2.19 11.17
N ASN A 226 -10.98 1.72 12.17
CA ASN A 226 -10.16 0.51 12.05
C ASN A 226 -10.90 -0.69 12.67
N LYS A 227 -11.98 -1.09 12.00
CA LYS A 227 -12.82 -2.24 12.36
C LYS A 227 -13.32 -2.97 11.13
N LYS A 228 -13.85 -4.16 11.32
CA LYS A 228 -14.42 -5.00 10.27
C LYS A 228 -15.92 -4.79 10.07
#